data_AF-A0A841PCQ1-F1
#
_entry.id   AF-A0A841PCQ1-F1
#
_cell.length_a   1.000
_cell.length_b   1.000
_cell.length_c   1.000
_cell.angle_alpha   90.00
_cell.angle_beta   90.00
_cell.angle_gamma   90.00
#
_symmetry.space_group_name_H-M   'P 1'
#
loop_
_entity.id
_entity.type
_entity.pdbx_description
1 polymer ?
#
loop_
_entity_poly.entity_id
_entity_poly.type
_entity_poly.pdbx_seq_one_letter_code
_entity_poly.pdbx_strand_id
1 'polypeptide(L)'
;MRQIESRLSPPMQQAIPIIRRVFKQYAPRRVELEFTAGKEWYNHSRWSLHHSGNAVDIRTRKLADRGVGIVSTLMGHFLQQELNSELGKAKYLVLVNDQGPMFPHIHVQYNPGARMSTPGDDDGKKRRSQTV
;
A
#
# COMPACT_ATOMS: atom_id res chain seq x y z
N MET A 1 -10.47 8.54 -2.23
CA MET A 1 -10.12 7.22 -1.63
C MET A 1 -10.59 6.02 -2.46
N ARG A 2 -11.88 5.88 -2.88
CA ARG A 2 -12.37 4.67 -3.61
C ARG A 2 -11.61 4.30 -4.90
N GLN A 3 -10.95 5.25 -5.56
CA GLN A 3 -10.27 5.00 -6.84
C GLN A 3 -8.97 4.19 -6.70
N ILE A 4 -8.20 4.39 -5.62
CA ILE A 4 -6.95 3.67 -5.34
C ILE A 4 -7.26 2.18 -5.15
N GLU A 5 -8.25 1.87 -4.32
CA GLU A 5 -8.64 0.51 -3.94
C GLU A 5 -9.20 -0.29 -5.12
N SER A 6 -9.97 0.37 -6.01
CA SER A 6 -10.60 -0.29 -7.17
C SER A 6 -9.63 -0.87 -8.20
N ARG A 7 -8.37 -0.42 -8.19
CA ARG A 7 -7.34 -0.83 -9.15
C ARG A 7 -6.33 -1.80 -8.57
N LEU A 8 -6.46 -2.15 -7.29
CA LEU A 8 -5.60 -3.11 -6.63
C LEU A 8 -5.88 -4.52 -7.14
N SER A 9 -4.87 -5.38 -7.07
CA SER A 9 -5.02 -6.81 -7.33
C SER A 9 -6.00 -7.43 -6.31
N PRO A 10 -6.65 -8.56 -6.63
CA PRO A 10 -7.56 -9.22 -5.69
C PRO A 10 -6.94 -9.53 -4.31
N PRO A 11 -5.66 -9.99 -4.21
CA PRO A 11 -5.00 -10.13 -2.91
C PRO A 11 -4.91 -8.80 -2.14
N MET A 12 -4.47 -7.72 -2.78
CA MET A 12 -4.38 -6.43 -2.10
C MET A 12 -5.74 -5.87 -1.68
N GLN A 13 -6.81 -6.14 -2.43
CA GLN A 13 -8.17 -5.79 -2.01
C GLN A 13 -8.59 -6.50 -0.71
N GLN A 14 -8.15 -7.75 -0.49
CA GLN A 14 -8.38 -8.48 0.75
C GLN A 14 -7.60 -7.88 1.94
N ALA A 15 -6.44 -7.27 1.69
CA ALA A 15 -5.64 -6.63 2.73
C ALA A 15 -6.24 -5.29 3.23
N ILE A 16 -6.98 -4.56 2.38
CA ILE A 16 -7.56 -3.25 2.73
C ILE A 16 -8.40 -3.24 4.02
N PRO A 17 -9.38 -4.15 4.23
CA PRO A 17 -10.16 -4.16 5.47
C PRO A 17 -9.29 -4.39 6.71
N ILE A 18 -8.25 -5.23 6.62
CA ILE A 18 -7.29 -5.47 7.72
C ILE A 18 -6.51 -4.21 8.03
N ILE A 19 -5.96 -3.54 7.02
CA ILE A 19 -5.24 -2.27 7.15
C ILE A 19 -6.13 -1.23 7.85
N ARG A 20 -7.38 -1.08 7.40
CA ARG A 20 -8.35 -0.16 8.00
C ARG A 20 -8.59 -0.47 9.47
N ARG A 21 -8.79 -1.74 9.82
CA ARG A 21 -9.04 -2.17 11.19
C ARG A 21 -7.83 -1.89 12.08
N VAL A 22 -6.62 -2.22 11.62
CA VAL A 22 -5.38 -1.96 12.36
C VAL A 22 -5.20 -0.46 12.62
N PHE A 23 -5.38 0.40 11.62
CA PHE A 23 -5.32 1.85 11.85
C PHE A 23 -6.40 2.35 12.81
N LYS A 24 -7.62 1.82 12.71
CA LYS A 24 -8.69 2.18 13.65
C LYS A 24 -8.37 1.78 15.09
N GLN A 25 -7.69 0.65 15.29
CA GLN A 25 -7.41 0.09 16.62
C GLN A 25 -6.16 0.68 17.26
N TYR A 26 -5.10 0.91 16.48
CA TYR A 26 -3.77 1.22 17.00
C TYR A 26 -3.27 2.63 16.69
N ALA A 27 -3.84 3.32 15.69
CA ALA A 27 -3.41 4.69 15.40
C ALA A 27 -3.89 5.67 16.48
N PRO A 28 -3.12 6.73 16.78
CA PRO A 28 -3.54 7.77 17.71
C PRO A 28 -4.88 8.40 17.31
N ARG A 29 -5.69 8.78 18.32
CA ARG A 29 -6.98 9.46 18.11
C ARG A 29 -6.79 10.66 17.15
N ARG A 30 -7.68 10.78 16.14
CA ARG A 30 -7.70 11.82 15.08
C ARG A 30 -6.74 11.61 13.89
N VAL A 31 -5.98 10.51 13.84
CA VAL A 31 -5.22 10.16 12.63
C VAL A 31 -6.13 9.36 11.70
N GLU A 32 -6.47 9.95 10.56
CA GLU A 32 -7.17 9.26 9.49
C GLU A 32 -6.20 8.42 8.65
N LEU A 33 -6.63 7.22 8.27
CA LEU A 33 -5.92 6.39 7.31
C LEU A 33 -5.95 7.06 5.93
N GLU A 34 -4.79 7.29 5.35
CA GLU A 34 -4.64 7.94 4.05
C GLU A 34 -3.76 7.08 3.14
N PHE A 35 -4.37 6.44 2.14
CA PHE A 35 -3.65 5.78 1.05
C PHE A 35 -3.16 6.82 0.07
N THR A 36 -1.85 6.84 -0.19
CA THR A 36 -1.22 7.81 -1.08
C THR A 36 -0.80 7.21 -2.41
N ALA A 37 -0.60 5.89 -2.46
CA ALA A 37 -0.35 5.15 -3.70
C ALA A 37 -1.05 3.79 -3.64
N GLY A 38 -1.39 3.26 -4.81
CA GLY A 38 -1.91 1.91 -5.01
C GLY A 38 -1.43 1.39 -6.35
N LYS A 39 -2.34 1.11 -7.29
CA LYS A 39 -1.92 0.83 -8.67
C LYS A 39 -1.57 2.11 -9.44
N GLU A 40 -0.29 2.30 -9.73
CA GLU A 40 0.22 3.41 -10.53
C GLU A 40 1.55 3.06 -11.19
N TRP A 41 1.84 3.67 -12.35
CA TRP A 41 3.04 3.40 -13.15
C TRP A 41 4.18 4.41 -12.96
N TYR A 42 3.83 5.67 -12.70
CA TYR A 42 4.81 6.76 -12.60
C TYR A 42 5.35 6.87 -11.17
N ASN A 43 6.56 7.41 -11.00
CA ASN A 43 7.25 7.61 -9.71
C ASN A 43 7.71 6.34 -8.98
N HIS A 44 7.83 5.22 -9.71
CA HIS A 44 8.24 3.93 -9.19
C HIS A 44 9.36 3.29 -10.02
N SER A 45 10.16 2.43 -9.40
CA SER A 45 11.21 1.68 -10.12
C SER A 45 10.59 0.64 -11.05
N ARG A 46 11.35 0.17 -12.07
CA ARG A 46 10.89 -0.85 -13.03
C ARG A 46 10.42 -2.18 -12.39
N TRP A 47 10.76 -2.41 -11.13
CA TRP A 47 10.43 -3.62 -10.37
C TRP A 47 9.32 -3.39 -9.34
N SER A 48 8.69 -2.21 -9.36
CA SER A 48 7.69 -1.86 -8.35
C SER A 48 6.40 -2.67 -8.48
N LEU A 49 5.93 -3.16 -7.34
CA LEU A 49 4.67 -3.88 -7.24
C LEU A 49 3.45 -2.96 -7.36
N HIS A 50 3.63 -1.64 -7.25
CA HIS A 50 2.60 -0.65 -7.56
C HIS A 50 2.13 -0.73 -9.01
N HIS A 51 3.01 -1.07 -9.95
CA HIS A 51 2.64 -1.21 -11.37
C HIS A 51 1.50 -2.21 -11.57
N SER A 52 1.51 -3.29 -10.79
CA SER A 52 0.54 -4.39 -10.86
C SER A 52 -0.61 -4.29 -9.85
N GLY A 53 -0.66 -3.21 -9.07
CA GLY A 53 -1.62 -3.06 -7.97
C GLY A 53 -1.39 -4.04 -6.81
N ASN A 54 -0.19 -4.61 -6.70
CA ASN A 54 0.21 -5.51 -5.62
C ASN A 54 0.85 -4.78 -4.43
N ALA A 55 0.79 -3.44 -4.42
CA ALA A 55 1.27 -2.64 -3.30
C ALA A 55 0.38 -1.42 -3.05
N VAL A 56 0.42 -0.92 -1.81
CA VAL A 56 -0.17 0.35 -1.38
C VAL A 56 0.79 1.09 -0.44
N ASP A 57 0.80 2.42 -0.56
CA ASP A 57 1.50 3.29 0.38
C ASP A 57 0.50 4.00 1.28
N ILE A 58 0.83 4.05 2.57
CA ILE A 58 0.02 4.68 3.60
C ILE A 58 0.78 5.85 4.20
N ARG A 59 0.22 7.05 4.14
CA ARG A 59 0.83 8.25 4.71
C ARG A 59 0.95 8.14 6.23
N THR A 60 2.14 8.40 6.76
CA THR A 60 2.37 8.37 8.22
C THR A 60 2.79 9.71 8.83
N ARG A 61 2.96 10.78 8.03
CA ARG A 61 3.36 12.11 8.53
C ARG A 61 2.44 12.68 9.62
N LYS A 62 1.17 12.26 9.66
CA LYS A 62 0.18 12.68 10.67
C LYS A 62 0.25 11.87 11.97
N LEU A 63 1.07 10.81 12.04
CA LEU A 63 1.34 10.11 13.30
C LEU A 63 2.14 11.00 14.26
N ALA A 64 2.07 10.70 15.56
CA ALA A 64 2.71 11.50 16.60
C ALA A 64 4.24 11.61 16.44
N ASP A 65 4.87 10.58 15.87
CA ASP A 65 6.29 10.53 15.55
C ASP A 65 6.63 11.05 14.14
N ARG A 66 5.67 11.72 13.49
CA ARG A 66 5.75 12.23 12.11
C ARG A 66 6.09 11.18 11.07
N GLY A 67 5.86 9.89 11.35
CA GLY A 67 6.11 8.82 10.40
C GLY A 67 7.46 8.13 10.54
N VAL A 68 8.38 8.61 11.40
CA VAL A 68 9.80 8.20 11.40
C VAL A 68 10.28 7.52 12.68
N GLY A 69 9.39 7.28 13.65
CA GLY A 69 9.76 6.78 14.98
C GLY A 69 9.05 5.49 15.38
N ILE A 70 8.92 5.34 16.70
CA ILE A 70 8.39 4.12 17.32
C ILE A 70 6.93 3.86 16.99
N VAL A 71 6.10 4.90 16.84
CA VAL A 71 4.66 4.74 16.56
C VAL A 71 4.47 4.15 15.17
N SER A 72 5.19 4.65 14.18
CA SER A 72 5.15 4.14 12.80
C SER A 72 5.70 2.72 12.70
N THR A 73 6.75 2.43 13.45
CA THR A 73 7.32 1.08 13.55
C THR A 73 6.33 0.08 14.16
N LEU A 74 5.65 0.46 15.25
CA LEU A 74 4.62 -0.36 15.88
C LEU A 74 3.42 -0.57 14.94
N MET A 75 2.98 0.48 14.23
CA MET A 75 1.94 0.35 13.21
C MET A 75 2.32 -0.66 12.12
N GLY A 76 3.56 -0.59 11.61
CA GLY A 76 4.08 -1.57 10.66
C GLY A 76 4.11 -3.00 11.24
N HIS A 77 4.51 -3.14 12.49
CA HIS A 77 4.52 -4.42 13.19
C HIS A 77 3.12 -5.03 13.32
N PHE A 78 2.13 -4.26 13.80
CA PHE A 78 0.76 -4.74 13.95
C PHE A 78 0.13 -5.10 12.60
N LEU A 79 0.39 -4.31 11.55
CA LEU A 79 -0.03 -4.68 10.19
C LEU A 79 0.55 -6.03 9.77
N GLN A 80 1.86 -6.23 9.95
CA GLN A 80 2.52 -7.47 9.57
C GLN A 80 1.95 -8.68 10.33
N GLN A 81 1.68 -8.52 11.62
CA GLN A 81 1.07 -9.57 12.46
C GLN A 81 -0.33 -9.94 11.98
N GLU A 82 -1.19 -8.95 11.76
CA GLU A 82 -2.60 -9.17 11.39
C GLU A 82 -2.72 -9.75 9.98
N LEU A 83 -1.92 -9.26 9.03
CA LEU A 83 -1.85 -9.84 7.68
C LEU A 83 -1.36 -11.29 7.70
N ASN A 84 -0.34 -11.59 8.50
CA ASN A 84 0.16 -12.96 8.66
C ASN A 84 -0.89 -13.89 9.29
N SER A 85 -1.65 -13.38 10.27
CA SER A 85 -2.68 -14.13 10.99
C SER A 85 -3.87 -14.48 10.08
N GLU A 86 -4.34 -13.52 9.28
CA GLU A 86 -5.59 -13.69 8.52
C GLU A 86 -5.39 -14.19 7.09
N LEU A 87 -4.32 -13.75 6.42
CA LEU A 87 -4.10 -14.06 5.01
C LEU A 87 -2.96 -15.07 4.80
N GLY A 88 -2.21 -15.39 5.86
CA GLY A 88 -1.15 -16.37 5.88
C GLY A 88 0.25 -15.74 5.90
N LYS A 89 1.18 -16.44 6.55
CA LYS A 89 2.56 -16.00 6.74
C LYS A 89 3.29 -15.81 5.41
N ALA A 90 4.15 -14.80 5.35
CA ALA A 90 5.05 -14.49 4.23
C ALA A 90 4.38 -14.14 2.88
N LYS A 91 3.04 -14.05 2.82
CA LYS A 91 2.32 -13.59 1.62
C LYS A 91 2.41 -12.07 1.43
N TYR A 92 2.50 -11.34 2.53
CA TYR A 92 2.59 -9.88 2.54
C TYR A 92 3.85 -9.43 3.26
N LEU A 93 4.40 -8.32 2.78
CA LEU A 93 5.51 -7.63 3.40
C LEU A 93 5.09 -6.20 3.74
N VAL A 94 5.40 -5.78 4.97
CA VAL A 94 5.18 -4.42 5.45
C VAL A 94 6.53 -3.77 5.67
N LEU A 95 6.78 -2.66 4.97
CA LEU A 95 8.01 -1.89 5.07
C LEU A 95 7.68 -0.50 5.59
N VAL A 96 8.36 -0.09 6.65
CA VAL A 96 8.19 1.24 7.24
C VAL A 96 9.31 2.13 6.72
N ASN A 97 8.96 3.30 6.19
CA ASN A 97 9.94 4.27 5.70
C ASN A 97 10.87 3.72 4.62
N ASP A 98 10.32 2.86 3.76
CA ASP A 98 11.00 2.37 2.58
C ASP A 98 11.26 3.51 1.57
N GLN A 99 12.19 3.28 0.65
CA GLN A 99 12.45 4.16 -0.48
C GLN A 99 11.21 4.25 -1.36
N GLY A 100 10.57 5.41 -1.35
CA GLY A 100 9.38 5.68 -2.16
C GLY A 100 9.18 7.17 -2.38
N PRO A 101 8.30 7.56 -3.33
CA PRO A 101 8.16 8.96 -3.74
C PRO A 101 7.59 9.88 -2.65
N MET A 102 6.98 9.32 -1.60
CA MET A 102 6.32 10.08 -0.53
C MET A 102 6.73 9.66 0.88
N PHE A 103 8.00 9.86 1.23
CA PHE A 103 8.49 9.71 2.59
C PHE A 103 7.88 10.75 3.57
N PRO A 104 7.54 10.38 4.82
CA PRO A 104 7.47 9.03 5.39
C PRO A 104 6.12 8.36 5.12
N HIS A 105 6.15 7.03 4.95
CA HIS A 105 5.00 6.17 4.69
C HIS A 105 5.23 4.75 5.20
N ILE A 106 4.15 3.97 5.29
CA ILE A 106 4.20 2.50 5.40
C ILE A 106 3.81 1.92 4.06
N HIS A 107 4.69 1.10 3.49
CA HIS A 107 4.48 0.33 2.28
C HIS A 107 3.95 -1.06 2.65
N VAL A 108 2.85 -1.48 2.02
CA VAL A 108 2.31 -2.84 2.17
C VAL A 108 2.23 -3.47 0.79
N GLN A 109 2.89 -4.61 0.61
CA GLN A 109 2.90 -5.34 -0.65
C GLN A 109 2.47 -6.79 -0.49
N TYR A 110 1.76 -7.31 -1.48
CA TYR A 110 1.58 -8.72 -1.73
C TYR A 110 2.76 -9.25 -2.55
N ASN A 111 3.32 -10.39 -2.15
CA ASN A 111 4.45 -11.03 -2.83
C ASN A 111 3.95 -12.17 -3.75
N PRO A 112 3.72 -11.92 -5.05
CA PRO A 112 3.36 -12.98 -5.99
C PRO A 112 4.55 -13.87 -6.41
N GLY A 113 5.74 -13.66 -5.84
CA GLY A 113 7.02 -14.16 -6.34
C GLY A 113 7.78 -13.10 -7.15
N ALA A 114 9.04 -13.38 -7.49
CA ALA A 114 9.88 -12.46 -8.24
C ALA A 114 9.43 -12.39 -9.71
N ARG A 115 8.94 -11.23 -10.15
CA ARG A 115 8.67 -10.94 -11.57
C ARG A 115 8.98 -9.48 -11.91
N MET A 116 9.45 -9.23 -13.13
CA MET A 116 9.58 -7.87 -13.66
C MET A 116 8.19 -7.30 -13.98
N SER A 117 7.99 -6.00 -13.72
CA SER A 117 6.79 -5.32 -14.22
C SER A 117 6.87 -5.18 -15.74
N THR A 118 5.75 -5.36 -16.41
CA THR A 118 5.61 -5.18 -17.86
C THR A 118 4.59 -4.08 -18.14
N PRO A 119 4.63 -3.41 -19.31
CA PRO A 119 3.64 -2.37 -19.64
C PRO A 119 2.17 -2.82 -19.54
N GLY A 120 1.88 -4.12 -19.70
CA GLY A 120 0.54 -4.70 -19.50
C GLY A 120 0.09 -4.77 -18.04
N ASP A 121 0.98 -4.54 -17.08
CA ASP A 121 0.58 -4.41 -15.68
C ASP A 121 -0.26 -3.14 -15.46
N ASP A 122 -0.13 -2.09 -16.28
CA ASP A 122 -0.88 -0.83 -16.22
C ASP A 122 -2.28 -0.88 -16.88
N ASP A 123 -2.99 -2.00 -16.82
CA ASP A 123 -4.35 -2.15 -17.42
C ASP A 123 -5.45 -1.25 -16.80
N GLY A 124 -5.11 -0.10 -16.23
CA GLY A 124 -6.01 1.03 -16.20
C GLY A 124 -6.25 1.52 -17.62
N LYS A 125 -7.25 0.94 -18.31
CA LYS A 125 -7.80 1.41 -19.60
C LYS A 125 -7.49 2.89 -19.78
N LYS A 126 -6.55 3.23 -20.66
CA LYS A 126 -6.51 4.56 -21.27
C LYS A 126 -7.88 4.70 -21.94
N ARG A 127 -8.84 5.34 -21.25
CA ARG A 127 -9.95 5.98 -21.94
C ARG A 127 -9.27 7.01 -22.82
N ARG A 128 -8.96 6.62 -24.06
CA ARG A 128 -8.82 7.57 -25.16
C ARG A 128 -10.13 8.34 -25.10
N SER A 129 -10.07 9.59 -24.66
CA SER A 129 -11.07 10.57 -25.03
C SER A 129 -11.07 10.56 -26.56
N GLN A 130 -12.00 9.80 -27.15
CA GLN A 130 -12.37 10.00 -28.53
C GLN A 130 -13.13 11.31 -28.55
N THR A 131 -12.41 12.37 -28.91
CA THR A 131 -13.02 13.54 -29.51
C THR A 131 -13.63 13.09 -30.83
N VAL A 132 -14.96 13.11 -30.92
CA VAL A 132 -15.69 13.41 -32.14
C VAL A 132 -16.79 14.37 -31.76
#